data_AF-A0A183ATC0-F1
#
_entry.id   AF-A0A183ATC0-F1
#
_cell.length_a   1.000
_cell.length_b   1.000
_cell.length_c   1.000
_cell.angle_alpha   90.00
_cell.angle_beta   90.00
_cell.angle_gamma   90.00
#
_symmetry.space_group_name_H-M   'P 1'
#
loop_
_entity.id
_entity.type
_entity.pdbx_description
1 polymer ?
#
loop_
_entity_poly.entity_id
_entity_poly.type
_entity_poly.pdbx_seq_one_letter_code
_entity_poly.pdbx_strand_id
1 'polypeptide(L)' 'MDHGDLQRVRMVEADACLILASSTATDSYQQDAANIMRVIAVKNYASHVRVIVQLIHTENKVSPVPGDTTFNAYFFIT' A
#
# COMPACT_ATOMS: atom_id res chain seq x y z
N MET A 1 11.08 2.36 2.73
CA MET A 1 10.68 1.77 4.02
C MET A 1 11.78 0.81 4.39
N ASP A 2 12.43 1.03 5.52
CA ASP A 2 13.47 0.11 5.97
C ASP A 2 12.85 -1.09 6.71
N HIS A 3 13.50 -2.24 6.64
CA HIS A 3 13.04 -3.45 7.31
C HIS A 3 13.04 -3.29 8.84
N GLY A 4 13.98 -2.50 9.37
CA GLY A 4 14.01 -2.15 10.80
C GLY A 4 12.81 -1.34 11.26
N ASP A 5 12.23 -0.50 10.38
CA ASP A 5 11.01 0.26 10.71
C ASP A 5 9.81 -0.68 10.87
N LEU A 6 9.67 -1.64 9.95
CA LEU A 6 8.57 -2.61 9.95
C LEU A 6 8.61 -3.56 11.16
N GLN A 7 9.82 -3.92 11.61
CA GLN A 7 10.00 -4.69 12.83
C GLN A 7 9.64 -3.86 14.08
N ARG A 8 10.08 -2.60 14.14
CA ARG A 8 9.79 -1.71 15.29
C ARG A 8 8.29 -1.49 15.51
N VAL A 9 7.51 -1.39 14.44
CA VAL A 9 6.05 -1.23 14.50
C VAL A 9 5.29 -2.56 14.60
N ARG A 10 6.01 -3.68 14.74
CA ARG A 10 5.45 -5.04 14.83
C ARG A 10 4.47 -5.34 13.70
N MET A 11 4.88 -5.05 12.47
CA MET A 11 3.99 -5.19 11.31
C MET A 11 3.46 -6.64 11.15
N VAL A 12 4.22 -7.66 11.58
CA VAL A 12 3.78 -9.07 11.56
C VAL A 12 2.63 -9.35 12.54
N GLU A 13 2.48 -8.58 13.63
CA GLU A 13 1.37 -8.74 14.58
C GLU A 13 0.17 -7.84 14.22
N ALA A 14 0.31 -6.96 13.21
CA ALA A 14 -0.71 -5.99 12.87
C ALA A 14 -1.85 -6.62 12.04
N ASP A 15 -3.10 -6.28 12.38
CA ASP A 15 -4.28 -6.74 11.63
C ASP A 15 -4.47 -6.01 10.29
N ALA A 16 -3.99 -4.76 10.19
CA ALA A 16 -4.09 -3.92 9.02
C ALA A 16 -3.01 -2.82 8.99
N CYS A 17 -2.64 -2.40 7.78
CA CYS A 17 -1.75 -1.27 7.50
C CYS A 17 -2.47 -0.29 6.57
N LEU A 18 -2.51 1.00 6.96
CA LEU A 18 -3.13 2.06 6.18
C LEU A 18 -2.04 3.00 5.63
N ILE A 19 -1.98 3.12 4.29
CA ILE A 19 -1.05 4.01 3.59
C ILE A 19 -1.86 5.16 3.02
N LEU A 20 -1.74 6.34 3.64
CA LEU A 20 -2.46 7.54 3.23
C LEU A 20 -1.62 8.36 2.23
N ALA A 21 -2.25 8.82 1.15
CA ALA A 21 -1.66 9.82 0.27
C ALA A 21 -1.93 11.22 0.82
N SER A 22 -0.95 12.12 0.71
CA SER A 22 -1.14 13.53 1.04
C SER A 22 -1.51 14.29 -0.23
N SER A 23 -2.69 14.90 -0.25
CA SER A 23 -3.26 15.66 -1.38
C SER A 23 -2.45 16.90 -1.81
N THR A 24 -1.41 17.29 -1.07
CA THR A 24 -0.64 18.53 -1.33
C THR A 24 0.61 18.31 -2.20
N ALA A 25 0.79 17.12 -2.78
CA ALA A 25 1.98 16.78 -3.54
C ALA A 25 1.96 17.39 -4.95
N THR A 26 3.09 17.95 -5.37
CA THR A 26 3.29 18.58 -6.68
C THR A 26 3.28 17.56 -7.83
N ASP A 27 3.57 16.28 -7.54
CA ASP A 27 3.59 15.19 -8.51
C ASP A 27 2.83 13.97 -7.96
N SER A 28 1.55 13.91 -8.29
CA SER A 28 0.64 12.83 -7.88
C SER A 28 1.06 11.46 -8.41
N TYR A 29 1.73 11.40 -9.58
CA TYR A 29 2.16 10.13 -10.19
C TYR A 29 3.32 9.49 -9.42
N GLN A 30 4.34 10.29 -9.09
CA GLN A 30 5.43 9.83 -8.22
C GLN A 30 4.93 9.40 -6.83
N GLN A 31 3.92 10.10 -6.31
CA GLN A 31 3.35 9.78 -5.01
C GLN A 31 2.62 8.44 -5.02
N ASP A 32 1.81 8.17 -6.05
CA ASP A 32 1.13 6.89 -6.21
C ASP A 32 2.15 5.74 -6.39
N ALA A 33 3.19 5.93 -7.20
CA ALA A 33 4.27 4.94 -7.33
C ALA A 33 4.98 4.67 -5.99
N ALA A 34 5.22 5.71 -5.20
CA ALA A 34 5.79 5.58 -3.86
C ALA A 34 4.84 4.84 -2.90
N ASN A 35 3.53 5.07 -2.99
CA ASN A 35 2.52 4.38 -2.19
C ASN A 35 2.41 2.90 -2.56
N ILE A 36 2.45 2.57 -3.86
CA ILE A 36 2.47 1.18 -4.34
C ILE A 36 3.75 0.46 -3.86
N MET A 37 4.92 1.10 -3.95
CA MET A 37 6.17 0.51 -3.43
C MET A 37 6.11 0.24 -1.92
N ARG A 38 5.43 1.09 -1.14
CA ARG A 38 5.20 0.85 0.30
C ARG A 38 4.31 -0.36 0.54
N VAL A 39 3.24 -0.53 -0.26
CA VAL A 39 2.39 -1.73 -0.20
C VAL A 39 3.23 -2.99 -0.46
N ILE A 40 4.06 -2.98 -1.51
CA ILE A 40 4.93 -4.12 -1.85
C ILE A 40 5.89 -4.43 -0.70
N ALA A 41 6.52 -3.42 -0.11
CA ALA A 41 7.45 -3.62 1.01
C ALA A 41 6.75 -4.25 2.23
N VAL A 42 5.53 -3.79 2.57
CA VAL A 42 4.74 -4.36 3.67
C VAL A 42 4.32 -5.79 3.34
N LYS A 43 3.84 -6.07 2.13
CA LYS A 43 3.42 -7.42 1.71
C LYS A 43 4.57 -8.41 1.63
N ASN A 44 5.77 -7.95 1.26
CA ASN A 44 6.99 -8.75 1.26
C ASN A 44 7.41 -9.12 2.69
N TYR A 45 7.23 -8.21 3.65
CA TYR A 45 7.55 -8.48 5.06
C TYR A 45 6.48 -9.30 5.80
N ALA A 46 5.21 -8.94 5.61
CA ALA A 46 4.08 -9.46 6.36
C ALA A 46 2.89 -9.68 5.39
N SER A 47 2.92 -10.82 4.70
CA SER A 47 1.98 -11.13 3.62
C SER A 47 0.53 -11.32 4.09
N HIS A 48 0.31 -11.64 5.37
CA HIS A 48 -1.02 -11.81 5.98
C HIS A 48 -1.69 -10.48 6.36
N VAL A 49 -0.93 -9.38 6.44
CA VAL A 49 -1.46 -8.07 6.83
C VAL A 49 -2.34 -7.50 5.72
N ARG A 50 -3.51 -6.98 6.09
CA ARG A 50 -4.40 -6.28 5.16
C ARG A 50 -3.87 -4.87 4.92
N VAL A 51 -3.53 -4.55 3.67
CA VAL A 51 -3.02 -3.22 3.32
C VAL A 51 -4.11 -2.44 2.61
N ILE A 52 -4.45 -1.27 3.15
CA ILE A 52 -5.38 -0.30 2.55
C ILE A 52 -4.55 0.89 2.11
N VAL A 53 -4.63 1.26 0.84
CA VAL A 53 -3.88 2.38 0.28
C VAL A 53 -4.84 3.42 -0.31
N GLN A 54 -4.59 4.68 -0.01
CA GLN A 54 -5.26 5.82 -0.64
C GLN A 54 -4.42 6.28 -1.84
N LEU A 55 -5.03 6.32 -3.02
CA LEU A 55 -4.41 6.83 -4.25
C LEU A 55 -5.08 8.12 -4.69
N ILE A 56 -4.31 9.01 -5.34
CA ILE A 56 -4.83 10.30 -5.84
C ILE A 56 -5.35 10.15 -7.27
N HIS A 57 -4.70 9.36 -8.14
CA HIS A 57 -5.17 9.10 -9.50
C HIS A 57 -5.76 7.69 -9.67
N THR A 58 -6.93 7.63 -10.31
CA THR A 58 -7.67 6.41 -10.67
C THR A 58 -6.95 5.54 -11.69
N GLU A 59 -6.08 6.11 -12.52
CA GLU A 59 -5.38 5.42 -13.62
C GLU A 59 -4.34 4.41 -13.11
N ASN A 60 -3.82 4.62 -11.91
CA ASN A 60 -2.91 3.69 -11.22
C ASN A 60 -3.65 2.63 -10.40
N LYS A 61 -5.00 2.64 -10.41
CA LYS A 61 -5.80 1.59 -9.80
C LYS A 61 -5.77 0.36 -10.70
N VAL A 62 -4.76 -0.48 -10.52
CA VAL A 62 -4.78 -1.82 -11.11
C VAL A 62 -5.92 -2.59 -10.43
N SER A 63 -7.02 -2.79 -11.16
CA SER A 63 -8.11 -3.64 -10.69
C SER A 63 -7.54 -5.03 -10.40
N PRO A 64 -7.80 -5.62 -9.22
CA PRO A 64 -7.48 -7.02 -8.99
C PRO A 64 -8.16 -7.85 -10.08
N VAL A 65 -7.38 -8.66 -10.80
CA VAL A 65 -7.94 -9.60 -11.77
C VAL A 65 -8.69 -10.68 -10.97
N PRO A 66 -9.93 -11.05 -11.32
CA PRO A 66 -10.67 -12.07 -10.58
C PRO A 66 -9.89 -13.40 -10.59
N GLY A 67 -9.39 -13.82 -9.44
CA GLY A 67 -8.58 -15.04 -9.28
C GLY A 67 -7.15 -14.82 -8.78
N ASP A 68 -6.66 -13.58 -8.74
CA ASP A 68 -5.34 -13.26 -8.19
C ASP A 68 -5.45 -12.85 -6.72
N THR A 69 -5.28 -13.80 -5.80
CA THR A 69 -5.23 -13.56 -4.35
C THR A 69 -3.91 -12.96 -3.87
N THR A 70 -2.93 -12.79 -4.77
CA THR A 70 -1.57 -12.36 -4.43
C THR A 70 -1.52 -10.88 -4.01
N PHE A 71 -2.44 -10.06 -4.52
CA PHE A 71 -2.57 -8.64 -4.18
C PHE A 71 -3.87 -8.33 -3.43
N ASN A 72 -3.96 -8.77 -2.17
CA ASN A 72 -4.94 -8.28 -1.19
C ASN A 72 -4.61 -6.83 -0.75
N ALA A 73 -4.58 -5.90 -1.71
CA ALA A 73 -4.47 -4.47 -1.47
C ALA A 73 -5.82 -3.83 -1.82
N TYR A 74 -6.46 -3.22 -0.83
CA TYR A 74 -7.72 -2.52 -1.04
C TYR A 74 -7.41 -1.07 -1.40
N PHE A 75 -7.75 -0.68 -2.63
CA PHE A 75 -7.56 0.68 -3.13
C PHE A 75 -8.77 1.53 -2.76
N PHE A 76 -8.58 2.51 -1.88
CA PHE A 76 -9.58 3.53 -1.55
C PHE A 76 -9.28 4.79 -2.38
N ILE A 77 -10.25 5.25 -3.16
CA ILE A 77 -10.16 6.49 -3.92
C ILE A 77 -11.04 7.51 -3.20
N THR A 78 -10.53 8.72 -3.00
CA THR A 78 -11.31 9.87 -2.50
C THR A 78 -11.72 10.75 -3.67
#